data_AF-A0A392QAM8-F1
#
_entry.id   AF-A0A392QAM8-F1
#
_cell.length_a   1.000
_cell.length_b   1.000
_cell.length_c   1.000
_cell.angle_alpha   90.00
_cell.angle_beta   90.00
_cell.angle_gamma   90.00
#
_symmetry.space_group_name_H-M   'P 1'
#
loop_
_entity.id
_entity.type
_entity.pdbx_description
1 polymer ?
#
loop_
_entity_poly.entity_id
_entity_poly.type
_entity_poly.pdbx_seq_one_letter_code
_entity_poly.pdbx_strand_id
1 'polypeptide(L)' 'VHKNVDLAKVAAEKLLLIDPNNSGAYSALANTLSACGKWDDAAKIRRLMKDRAVKKEQGFSWVQIQNK' A
#
# COMPACT_ATOMS: atom_id res chain seq x y z
N VAL A 1 16.75 -6.54 -2.94
CA VAL A 1 15.29 -6.76 -2.84
C VAL A 1 14.83 -7.49 -4.09
N HIS A 2 14.45 -8.77 -3.99
CA HIS A 2 13.85 -9.47 -5.13
C HIS A 2 12.44 -8.92 -5.35
N LYS A 3 12.27 -8.21 -6.47
CA LYS A 3 11.05 -7.52 -6.88
C LYS A 3 9.99 -8.53 -7.38
N ASN A 4 9.54 -9.42 -6.50
CA ASN A 4 8.52 -10.41 -6.85
C ASN A 4 7.13 -9.74 -6.82
N VAL A 5 6.82 -9.02 -7.91
CA VAL A 5 5.57 -8.27 -8.08
C VAL A 5 4.36 -9.18 -8.01
N ASP A 6 4.47 -10.38 -8.56
CA ASP A 6 3.36 -11.31 -8.64
C ASP A 6 2.96 -11.79 -7.24
N LEU A 7 3.95 -12.10 -6.39
CA LEU A 7 3.70 -12.42 -5.00
C LEU A 7 3.10 -11.24 -4.23
N ALA A 8 3.61 -10.03 -4.42
CA ALA A 8 3.07 -8.83 -3.77
C ALA A 8 1.63 -8.51 -4.20
N LYS A 9 1.31 -8.75 -5.48
CA LYS A 9 -0.04 -8.61 -6.03
C LYS A 9 -0.99 -9.62 -5.39
N VAL A 10 -0.61 -10.90 -5.36
CA VAL A 10 -1.43 -11.95 -4.73
C VAL A 10 -1.64 -11.67 -3.24
N ALA A 11 -0.59 -11.30 -2.50
CA ALA A 11 -0.69 -10.98 -1.09
C ALA A 11 -1.63 -9.80 -0.82
N ALA A 12 -1.50 -8.72 -1.60
CA ALA A 12 -2.35 -7.54 -1.47
C ALA A 12 -3.80 -7.83 -1.88
N GLU A 13 -4.04 -8.57 -2.95
CA GLU A 13 -5.40 -8.97 -3.36
C GLU A 13 -6.07 -9.83 -2.27
N LYS A 14 -5.36 -10.78 -1.68
CA LYS A 14 -5.87 -11.57 -0.55
C LYS A 14 -6.15 -10.72 0.67
N LEU A 15 -5.28 -9.77 0.99
CA LEU A 15 -5.47 -8.86 2.12
C LEU A 15 -6.68 -7.94 1.89
N LEU A 16 -6.86 -7.42 0.68
CA LEU A 16 -8.01 -6.58 0.31
C LEU A 16 -9.34 -7.36 0.20
N LEU A 17 -9.29 -8.68 0.02
CA LEU A 17 -10.47 -9.55 0.13
C LEU A 17 -10.91 -9.73 1.59
N ILE A 18 -9.96 -9.78 2.52
CA ILE A 18 -10.23 -9.94 3.96
C ILE A 18 -10.61 -8.60 4.59
N ASP A 19 -9.84 -7.56 4.30
CA ASP A 19 -10.05 -6.18 4.76
C ASP A 19 -10.00 -5.21 3.57
N PRO A 20 -11.17 -4.93 2.96
CA PRO A 20 -11.28 -4.03 1.82
C PRO A 20 -10.87 -2.59 2.09
N ASN A 21 -10.80 -2.19 3.36
CA ASN A 21 -10.51 -0.83 3.82
C ASN A 21 -9.08 -0.66 4.33
N ASN A 22 -8.24 -1.68 4.17
CA ASN A 22 -6.87 -1.64 4.66
C ASN A 22 -5.99 -0.65 3.89
N SER A 23 -5.79 0.55 4.44
CA SER A 23 -5.01 1.60 3.78
C SER A 23 -3.53 1.24 3.57
N GLY A 24 -2.97 0.40 4.46
CA GLY A 24 -1.62 -0.13 4.37
C GLY A 24 -1.44 -1.10 3.21
N ALA A 25 -2.39 -2.00 2.99
CA ALA A 25 -2.38 -2.98 1.90
C ALA A 25 -2.33 -2.30 0.53
N TYR A 26 -3.20 -1.31 0.30
CA TYR A 26 -3.20 -0.55 -0.94
C TYR A 26 -1.89 0.24 -1.13
N SER A 27 -1.38 0.86 -0.05
CA SER A 27 -0.14 1.64 -0.10
C SER A 27 1.06 0.74 -0.45
N ALA A 28 1.15 -0.43 0.17
CA ALA A 28 2.20 -1.42 -0.12
C ALA A 28 2.13 -1.88 -1.57
N LEU A 29 0.94 -2.25 -2.06
CA LEU A 29 0.76 -2.70 -3.44
C LEU A 29 1.11 -1.62 -4.48
N ALA A 30 0.63 -0.38 -4.27
CA ALA A 30 0.94 0.73 -5.15
C ALA A 30 2.44 1.04 -5.17
N ASN A 31 3.12 0.95 -4.01
CA ASN A 31 4.56 1.17 -3.92
C ASN A 31 5.35 0.05 -4.62
N THR A 32 4.95 -1.22 -4.46
CA THR A 32 5.61 -2.33 -5.15
C THR A 32 5.45 -2.24 -6.67
N LEU A 33 4.26 -1.88 -7.16
CA LEU A 33 4.02 -1.65 -8.59
C LEU A 33 4.88 -0.49 -9.13
N SER A 34 4.94 0.63 -8.41
CA SER A 34 5.82 1.76 -8.75
C SER A 34 7.31 1.36 -8.77
N ALA A 35 7.78 0.59 -7.79
CA ALA A 35 9.17 0.13 -7.71
C ALA A 35 9.59 -0.80 -8.87
N CYS A 36 8.61 -1.35 -9.59
CA CYS A 36 8.81 -2.24 -10.73
C CYS A 36 8.51 -1.57 -12.07
N GLY A 37 8.31 -0.24 -12.08
CA GLY A 37 8.03 0.52 -13.28
C GLY A 37 6.59 0.40 -13.80
N LYS A 38 5.71 -0.28 -13.05
CA LYS A 38 4.29 -0.44 -13.39
C LYS A 38 3.47 0.74 -12.84
N TRP A 39 3.80 1.95 -13.31
CA TRP A 39 3.21 3.20 -12.81
C TRP A 39 1.70 3.28 -13.04
N ASP A 40 1.21 2.80 -14.20
CA ASP A 40 -0.22 2.78 -14.53
C ASP A 40 -1.02 1.90 -13.57
N ASP A 41 -0.49 0.72 -13.24
CA ASP A 41 -1.15 -0.18 -12.29
C ASP A 41 -1.12 0.42 -10.88
N ALA A 42 -0.02 1.05 -10.47
CA ALA A 42 0.03 1.77 -9.20
C ALA A 42 -1.00 2.91 -9.14
N ALA A 43 -1.23 3.62 -10.26
CA ALA A 43 -2.26 4.65 -10.36
C ALA A 43 -3.68 4.06 -10.24
N LYS A 44 -3.96 2.90 -10.86
CA LYS A 44 -5.24 2.19 -10.69
C LYS A 44 -5.50 1.84 -9.23
N ILE A 45 -4.50 1.34 -8.51
CA ILE A 45 -4.62 1.00 -7.08
C ILE A 45 -4.92 2.25 -6.24
N ARG A 46 -4.22 3.37 -6.49
CA ARG A 46 -4.50 4.64 -5.80
C ARG A 46 -5.89 5.20 -6.12
N ARG A 47 -6.37 5.02 -7.35
CA ARG A 47 -7.75 5.36 -7.72
C ARG A 47 -8.76 4.48 -6.99
N LEU A 48 -8.51 3.17 -6.89
CA LEU A 48 -9.37 2.23 -6.18
C LEU A 48 -9.48 2.56 -4.68
N MET A 49 -8.38 3.02 -4.06
CA MET A 49 -8.41 3.56 -2.69
C MET A 49 -9.36 4.74 -2.57
N LYS A 50 -9.29 5.69 -3.51
CA LYS A 50 -10.12 6.90 -3.53
C LYS A 50 -11.61 6.55 -3.74
N ASP A 51 -11.88 5.66 -4.70
CA ASP A 51 -13.24 5.22 -5.02
C ASP A 51 -13.90 4.48 -3.84
N ARG A 52 -13.11 3.76 -3.05
CA ARG A 52 -13.56 3.09 -1.81
C ARG A 52 -13.52 3.98 -0.57
N ALA A 53 -13.23 5.28 -0.72
CA ALA A 53 -13.06 6.24 0.38
C ALA A 53 -12.09 5.78 1.49
N VAL A 54 -11.09 4.95 1.12
CA VAL A 54 -10.08 4.45 2.04
C VAL A 54 -9.14 5.61 2.38
N LYS A 55 -9.34 6.18 3.56
CA LYS A 55 -8.46 7.23 4.08
C LYS A 55 -7.09 6.62 4.35
N LYS A 56 -6.05 7.29 3.88
CA LYS A 56 -4.68 6.93 4.23
C LYS A 56 -4.55 7.08 5.74
N GLU A 57 -4.33 5.99 6.46
CA GLU A 57 -3.97 6.13 7.87
C GLU A 57 -2.61 6.84 7.92
N GLN A 58 -2.57 7.93 8.69
CA GLN A 58 -1.31 8.60 8.96
C GLN A 58 -0.51 7.67 9.88
N GLY A 59 0.62 7.16 9.37
CA GLY A 59 1.51 6.37 10.21
C GLY A 59 2.10 7.25 11.30
N PHE A 60 1.95 6.85 12.56
CA PHE A 60 2.65 7.48 13.68
C PHE A 60 4.04 6.85 13.81
N SER A 61 5.11 7.60 13.56
CA SER A 61 6.46 7.19 13.94
C SER A 61 6.71 7.65 15.37
N TRP A 62 6.77 6.72 16.33
CA TRP A 62 7.22 7.02 17.69
C TRP A 62 8.73 7.24 17.68
N VAL A 63 9.15 8.50 17.53
CA VAL A 63 10.50 8.93 17.91
C VAL A 63 10.34 9.84 19.12
N GLN A 64 10.37 9.23 20.31
CA GLN A 64 10.44 9.96 21.58
C GLN A 64 11.92 10.28 21.85
N ILE A 65 12.38 11.43 21.35
CA ILE A 65 13.67 11.99 21.77
C ILE A 65 13.42 12.72 23.09
N GLN A 66 13.66 12.05 24.21
CA GLN A 66 13.93 12.75 25.47
C GLN A 66 15.36 13.29 25.40
N ASN A 67 15.51 14.56 25.06
CA ASN A 67 16.77 15.28 25.22
C ASN A 67 16.78 15.85 26.64
N LYS A 68 17.79 15.52 27.44
CA LYS A 68 18.07 16.14 28.74
C LYS A 68 19.48 16.71 28.71
#